data_AF-A0A9D4PX78-F1
#
_entry.id   AF-A0A9D4PX78-F1
#
_cell.length_a   1.000
_cell.length_b   1.000
_cell.length_c   1.000
_cell.angle_alpha   90.00
_cell.angle_beta   90.00
_cell.angle_gamma   90.00
#
_symmetry.space_group_name_H-M   'P 1'
#
loop_
_entity.id
_entity.type
_entity.pdbx_description
1 polymer ?
#
loop_
_entity_poly.entity_id
_entity_poly.type
_entity_poly.pdbx_seq_one_letter_code
_entity_poly.pdbx_strand_id
1 'polypeptide(L)'
;MPGDEFENTCSGELPGRVPRRPFHRVIDGVPRCAWLDADIYRESLKFRPTKGDLMQSTYPKSGTYWVQYITQLILKDGEPVKTYNEFTSHTHALDYFDHVAAGYALRDEPNVFFITYESIKRDTRGAVVRLSLFLGERYFKALQEKEALLEKIVELSKPEYSRDVLVLDFQDKSDEWKDIFQRNKVSCSRGYRGDKTKFPMVRTAKIGGWKEFFTPYLLTRMEEKIREQGEKATFMELWKDIREEAVAMSSIAQ
;
A
#
# COMPACT_ATOMS: atom_id res chain seq x y z
N MET A 1 15.67 19.56 -23.38
CA MET A 1 15.74 19.96 -21.95
C MET A 1 16.27 18.74 -21.21
N PRO A 2 17.27 18.89 -20.32
CA PRO A 2 18.28 17.86 -20.04
C PRO A 2 17.63 16.54 -19.63
N GLY A 3 18.07 15.47 -20.29
CA GLY A 3 17.43 14.16 -20.24
C GLY A 3 17.43 13.58 -18.84
N ASP A 4 16.34 12.91 -18.48
CA ASP A 4 16.24 12.13 -17.26
C ASP A 4 17.37 11.09 -17.25
N GLU A 5 18.38 11.29 -16.40
CA GLU A 5 19.51 10.37 -16.26
C GLU A 5 19.16 9.24 -15.29
N PHE A 6 19.43 8.01 -15.72
CA PHE A 6 19.35 6.83 -14.87
C PHE A 6 20.70 6.66 -14.15
N GLU A 7 20.82 7.15 -12.92
CA GLU A 7 22.07 7.03 -12.15
C GLU A 7 22.25 5.64 -11.49
N ASN A 8 23.49 5.17 -11.51
CA ASN A 8 23.93 3.87 -11.00
C ASN A 8 24.92 4.07 -9.83
N THR A 9 24.47 3.91 -8.58
CA THR A 9 25.36 4.03 -7.41
C THR A 9 25.34 2.76 -6.55
N CYS A 10 26.30 1.84 -6.77
CA CYS A 10 26.97 1.03 -5.72
C CYS A 10 27.94 0.00 -6.34
N SER A 11 29.16 -0.03 -5.81
CA SER A 11 30.30 -0.83 -6.24
C SER A 11 30.36 -2.21 -5.55
N GLY A 12 30.30 -3.28 -6.34
CA GLY A 12 30.52 -4.66 -5.88
C GLY A 12 30.12 -5.68 -6.95
N GLU A 13 31.08 -6.13 -7.75
CA GLU A 13 30.83 -7.00 -8.92
C GLU A 13 31.17 -8.47 -8.64
N LEU A 14 30.27 -9.39 -9.02
CA LEU A 14 30.56 -10.81 -9.21
C LEU A 14 30.30 -11.16 -10.69
N PRO A 15 31.23 -11.82 -11.39
CA PRO A 15 31.12 -12.05 -12.84
C PRO A 15 30.01 -13.06 -13.19
N GLY A 16 29.18 -12.73 -14.17
CA GLY A 16 28.21 -13.64 -14.79
C GLY A 16 26.74 -13.51 -14.35
N ARG A 17 26.42 -12.67 -13.35
CA ARG A 17 25.03 -12.25 -13.07
C ARG A 17 24.85 -10.80 -13.49
N VAL A 18 23.90 -10.53 -14.38
CA VAL A 18 23.39 -9.17 -14.54
C VAL A 18 22.84 -8.74 -13.17
N PRO A 19 23.39 -7.70 -12.52
CA PRO A 19 22.92 -7.30 -11.20
C PRO A 19 21.43 -6.94 -11.30
N ARG A 20 20.58 -7.59 -10.51
CA ARG A 20 19.20 -7.11 -10.33
C ARG A 20 19.27 -5.85 -9.48
N ARG A 21 19.32 -4.70 -10.14
CA ARG A 21 19.35 -3.38 -9.50
C ARG A 21 17.91 -2.93 -9.22
N PRO A 22 17.65 -2.15 -8.14
CA PRO A 22 16.34 -1.59 -7.91
C PRO A 22 15.92 -0.76 -9.12
N PHE A 23 14.85 -1.16 -9.78
CA PHE A 23 14.31 -0.43 -10.91
C PHE A 23 13.68 0.87 -10.38
N HIS A 24 14.36 1.98 -10.59
CA HIS A 24 13.95 3.31 -10.14
C HIS A 24 14.26 4.34 -11.24
N ARG A 25 13.61 5.50 -11.18
CA ARG A 25 13.91 6.67 -12.02
C ARG A 25 14.32 7.80 -11.10
N VAL A 26 15.32 8.59 -11.48
CA VAL A 26 15.65 9.83 -10.76
C VAL A 26 14.75 10.94 -11.28
N ILE A 27 13.99 11.58 -10.39
CA ILE A 27 13.17 12.75 -10.71
C ILE A 27 13.59 13.86 -9.75
N ASP A 28 14.08 14.96 -10.31
CA ASP A 28 14.58 16.14 -9.56
C ASP A 28 15.64 15.78 -8.50
N GLY A 29 16.57 14.86 -8.86
CA GLY A 29 17.67 14.41 -7.99
C GLY A 29 17.28 13.39 -6.92
N VAL A 30 16.00 12.98 -6.87
CA VAL A 30 15.51 11.98 -5.89
C VAL A 30 15.20 10.67 -6.61
N PRO A 31 15.72 9.52 -6.14
CA PRO A 31 15.27 8.21 -6.58
C PRO A 31 13.78 8.01 -6.31
N ARG A 32 12.99 7.83 -7.36
CA ARG A 32 11.55 7.59 -7.30
C ARG A 32 11.19 6.24 -7.93
N CYS A 33 9.96 5.80 -7.66
CA CYS A 33 9.36 4.67 -8.33
C CYS A 33 9.53 4.79 -9.85
N ALA A 34 10.06 3.75 -10.51
CA ALA A 34 10.31 3.79 -11.95
C ALA A 34 9.07 4.02 -12.82
N TRP A 35 7.88 3.84 -12.24
CA TRP A 35 6.58 4.02 -12.88
C TRP A 35 5.99 5.41 -12.68
N LEU A 36 6.64 6.27 -11.88
CA LEU A 36 6.18 7.62 -11.65
C LEU A 36 6.53 8.47 -12.87
N ASP A 37 5.50 8.95 -13.56
CA ASP A 37 5.66 9.92 -14.62
C ASP A 37 6.11 11.27 -14.02
N ALA A 38 7.20 11.83 -14.56
CA ALA A 38 7.83 13.02 -14.01
C ALA A 38 6.97 14.27 -14.20
N ASP A 39 6.22 14.36 -15.29
CA ASP A 39 5.36 15.50 -15.57
C ASP A 39 4.12 15.43 -14.69
N ILE A 40 3.49 14.25 -14.57
CA ILE A 40 2.39 14.03 -13.62
C ILE A 40 2.85 14.32 -12.19
N TYR A 41 4.06 13.90 -11.82
CA TYR A 41 4.64 14.21 -10.51
C TYR A 41 4.75 15.71 -10.28
N ARG A 42 5.40 16.45 -11.19
CA ARG A 42 5.60 17.90 -11.04
C ARG A 42 4.27 18.67 -11.06
N GLU A 43 3.32 18.27 -11.89
CA GLU A 43 1.97 18.83 -11.87
C GLU A 43 1.23 18.53 -10.55
N SER A 44 1.39 17.33 -9.99
CA SER A 44 0.76 16.97 -8.71
C SER A 44 1.23 17.86 -7.56
N LEU A 45 2.46 18.41 -7.61
CA LEU A 45 2.97 19.36 -6.62
C LEU A 45 2.22 20.70 -6.63
N LYS A 46 1.50 21.02 -7.70
CA LYS A 46 0.67 22.22 -7.82
C LYS A 46 -0.76 22.01 -7.28
N PHE A 47 -1.13 20.77 -6.94
CA PHE A 47 -2.45 20.44 -6.42
C PHE A 47 -2.72 21.22 -5.12
N ARG A 48 -3.87 21.90 -5.08
CA ARG A 48 -4.33 22.61 -3.89
C ARG A 48 -5.59 21.93 -3.37
N PRO A 49 -5.54 21.28 -2.19
CA PRO A 49 -6.73 20.68 -1.62
C PRO A 49 -7.76 21.77 -1.31
N THR A 50 -9.03 21.40 -1.52
CA THR A 50 -10.20 22.21 -1.23
C THR A 50 -10.99 21.60 -0.08
N LYS A 51 -11.92 22.38 0.49
CA LYS A 51 -12.78 21.89 1.56
C LYS A 51 -13.67 20.76 1.05
N GLY A 52 -13.52 19.58 1.64
CA GLY A 52 -14.26 18.37 1.25
C GLY A 52 -13.39 17.31 0.57
N ASP A 53 -12.15 17.64 0.21
CA ASP A 53 -11.20 16.66 -0.31
C ASP A 53 -10.76 15.68 0.79
N LEU A 54 -10.67 14.41 0.43
CA LEU A 54 -10.14 13.36 1.29
C LEU A 54 -8.79 12.89 0.74
N MET A 55 -7.75 13.07 1.54
CA MET A 55 -6.39 12.64 1.19
C MET A 55 -6.07 11.32 1.89
N GLN A 56 -5.81 10.28 1.10
CA GLN A 56 -5.31 9.01 1.61
C GLN A 56 -3.79 8.93 1.43
N SER A 57 -3.07 8.82 2.54
CA SER A 57 -1.62 8.67 2.57
C SER A 57 -1.28 7.27 3.08
N THR A 58 -0.72 6.42 2.20
CA THR A 58 -0.30 5.05 2.54
C THR A 58 0.97 4.68 1.81
N TYR A 59 1.83 3.88 2.45
CA TYR A 59 2.91 3.24 1.73
C TYR A 59 2.42 2.03 0.91
N PRO A 60 3.00 1.74 -0.27
CA PRO A 60 2.64 0.57 -1.05
C PRO A 60 2.62 -0.71 -0.22
N LYS A 61 1.52 -1.45 -0.37
CA LYS A 61 1.23 -2.75 0.27
C LYS A 61 0.81 -2.68 1.75
N SER A 62 0.68 -1.50 2.35
CA SER A 62 0.18 -1.33 3.72
C SER A 62 -1.36 -1.28 3.81
N GLY A 63 -2.07 -1.89 2.86
CA GLY A 63 -3.54 -1.87 2.83
C GLY A 63 -4.16 -0.68 2.09
N THR A 64 -3.40 0.06 1.28
CA THR A 64 -3.85 1.16 0.42
C THR A 64 -5.21 0.90 -0.23
N TYR A 65 -5.30 -0.21 -0.96
CA TYR A 65 -6.52 -0.52 -1.70
C TYR A 65 -7.68 -0.93 -0.81
N TRP A 66 -7.40 -1.48 0.38
CA TRP A 66 -8.45 -1.88 1.29
C TRP A 66 -9.13 -0.66 1.92
N VAL A 67 -8.33 0.28 2.42
CA VAL A 67 -8.83 1.55 2.99
C VAL A 67 -9.53 2.38 1.91
N GLN A 68 -8.95 2.45 0.71
CA GLN A 68 -9.54 3.18 -0.41
C GLN A 68 -10.89 2.60 -0.82
N TYR A 69 -11.02 1.27 -0.83
CA TYR A 69 -12.27 0.62 -1.24
C TYR A 69 -13.35 0.79 -0.18
N ILE A 70 -13.02 0.62 1.11
CA ILE A 70 -13.95 0.91 2.22
C ILE A 70 -14.42 2.37 2.14
N THR A 71 -13.49 3.30 1.93
CA THR A 71 -13.79 4.73 1.80
C THR A 71 -14.78 4.99 0.66
N GLN A 72 -14.52 4.45 -0.53
CA GLN A 72 -15.42 4.64 -1.68
C GLN A 72 -16.80 3.99 -1.46
N LEU A 73 -16.87 2.84 -0.80
CA LEU A 73 -18.14 2.22 -0.41
C LEU A 73 -18.93 3.12 0.55
N ILE A 74 -18.28 3.73 1.54
CA ILE A 74 -18.95 4.67 2.45
C ILE A 74 -19.45 5.90 1.70
N LEU A 75 -18.61 6.50 0.85
CA LEU A 75 -18.96 7.70 0.09
C LEU A 75 -20.07 7.47 -0.95
N LYS A 76 -20.23 6.23 -1.43
CA LYS A 76 -21.22 5.83 -2.43
C LYS A 76 -22.41 5.06 -1.83
N ASP A 77 -22.68 5.21 -0.53
CA ASP A 77 -23.81 4.58 0.15
C ASP A 77 -23.88 3.04 -0.06
N GLY A 78 -22.71 2.39 -0.13
CA GLY A 78 -22.57 0.94 -0.30
C GLY A 78 -22.67 0.44 -1.76
N GLU A 79 -22.62 1.34 -2.74
CA GLU A 79 -22.49 0.98 -4.16
C GLU A 79 -21.03 0.65 -4.51
N PRO A 80 -20.72 -0.58 -4.98
CA PRO A 80 -19.36 -0.99 -5.28
C PRO A 80 -18.84 -0.36 -6.58
N VAL A 81 -17.53 -0.10 -6.63
CA VAL A 81 -16.85 0.18 -7.90
C VAL A 81 -16.85 -1.04 -8.80
N LYS A 82 -16.98 -0.81 -10.11
CA LYS A 82 -17.15 -1.88 -11.09
C LYS A 82 -15.83 -2.33 -11.72
N THR A 83 -14.83 -1.46 -11.74
CA THR A 83 -13.54 -1.73 -12.39
C THR A 83 -12.36 -1.15 -11.60
N TYR A 84 -11.18 -1.72 -11.81
CA TYR A 84 -9.94 -1.19 -11.24
C TYR A 84 -9.59 0.22 -11.75
N ASN A 85 -9.94 0.54 -13.00
CA ASN A 85 -9.72 1.90 -13.53
C ASN A 85 -10.61 2.92 -12.82
N GLU A 86 -11.89 2.60 -12.57
CA GLU A 86 -12.78 3.45 -11.76
C GLU A 86 -12.18 3.67 -10.37
N PHE A 87 -11.69 2.59 -9.76
CA PHE A 87 -11.13 2.58 -8.42
C PHE A 87 -9.86 3.43 -8.25
N THR A 88 -8.97 3.47 -9.26
CA THR A 88 -7.61 4.06 -9.16
C THR A 88 -7.43 5.45 -9.79
N SER A 89 -8.50 6.03 -10.31
CA SER A 89 -8.48 7.31 -11.05
C SER A 89 -7.89 8.53 -10.30
N HIS A 90 -7.58 8.42 -9.00
CA HIS A 90 -7.16 9.54 -8.14
C HIS A 90 -6.08 9.16 -7.11
N THR A 91 -4.98 8.48 -7.46
CA THR A 91 -3.98 8.00 -6.45
C THR A 91 -2.51 8.08 -6.92
N HIS A 92 -1.61 8.54 -6.03
CA HIS A 92 -0.14 8.63 -6.25
C HIS A 92 0.66 8.03 -5.06
N ALA A 93 1.92 7.60 -5.27
CA ALA A 93 2.72 6.85 -4.28
C ALA A 93 4.05 7.54 -3.89
N LEU A 94 4.51 7.31 -2.65
CA LEU A 94 5.74 7.86 -2.02
C LEU A 94 6.58 6.78 -1.28
N ASP A 95 7.76 7.16 -0.78
CA ASP A 95 8.74 6.34 -0.02
C ASP A 95 8.20 5.88 1.36
N TYR A 96 8.76 4.86 2.04
CA TYR A 96 8.23 4.23 3.26
C TYR A 96 8.50 5.01 4.54
N PHE A 97 9.77 5.14 4.91
CA PHE A 97 10.14 5.51 6.27
C PHE A 97 9.76 6.97 6.54
N ASP A 98 10.12 7.86 5.63
CA ASP A 98 9.77 9.27 5.77
C ASP A 98 8.25 9.50 5.67
N HIS A 99 7.53 8.73 4.85
CA HIS A 99 6.07 8.85 4.73
C HIS A 99 5.32 8.36 5.97
N VAL A 100 5.67 7.17 6.49
CA VAL A 100 5.00 6.63 7.69
C VAL A 100 5.35 7.47 8.90
N ALA A 101 6.60 7.90 9.06
CA ALA A 101 7.00 8.78 10.16
C ALA A 101 6.27 10.13 10.10
N ALA A 102 6.19 10.76 8.93
CA ALA A 102 5.47 12.03 8.75
C ALA A 102 3.97 11.89 9.05
N GLY A 103 3.33 10.83 8.53
CA GLY A 103 1.91 10.56 8.81
C GLY A 103 1.66 10.22 10.29
N TYR A 104 2.54 9.45 10.92
CA TYR A 104 2.45 9.09 12.33
C TYR A 104 2.64 10.29 13.26
N ALA A 105 3.50 11.23 12.91
CA ALA A 105 3.69 12.47 13.68
C ALA A 105 2.41 13.32 13.75
N LEU A 106 1.53 13.23 12.74
CA LEU A 106 0.28 13.99 12.65
C LEU A 106 -0.95 13.20 13.14
N ARG A 107 -0.77 11.97 13.64
CA ARG A 107 -1.88 11.05 13.94
C ARG A 107 -2.91 11.57 14.96
N ASP A 108 -2.51 12.51 15.81
CA ASP A 108 -3.32 13.07 16.89
C ASP A 108 -4.06 14.35 16.45
N GLU A 109 -3.84 14.82 15.21
CA GLU A 109 -4.54 15.96 14.63
C GLU A 109 -6.02 15.63 14.34
N PRO A 110 -6.97 16.56 14.59
CA PRO A 110 -8.41 16.27 14.49
C PRO A 110 -8.90 15.93 13.08
N ASN A 111 -8.14 16.33 12.05
CA ASN A 111 -8.41 16.07 10.64
C ASN A 111 -7.53 14.95 10.06
N VAL A 112 -6.95 14.11 10.90
CA VAL A 112 -6.16 12.93 10.50
C VAL A 112 -6.80 11.65 11.03
N PHE A 113 -7.13 10.73 10.14
CA PHE A 113 -7.56 9.39 10.51
C PHE A 113 -6.39 8.41 10.39
N PHE A 114 -5.78 8.09 11.51
CA PHE A 114 -4.69 7.12 11.57
C PHE A 114 -5.23 5.70 11.82
N ILE A 115 -4.87 4.75 10.96
CA ILE A 115 -5.26 3.35 11.09
C ILE A 115 -4.18 2.41 10.55
N THR A 116 -4.02 1.24 11.16
CA THR A 116 -3.09 0.21 10.70
C THR A 116 -3.83 -0.94 10.03
N TYR A 117 -3.17 -1.60 9.07
CA TYR A 117 -3.70 -2.79 8.40
C TYR A 117 -4.12 -3.88 9.40
N GLU A 118 -3.29 -4.10 10.42
CA GLU A 118 -3.53 -5.08 11.47
C GLU A 118 -4.77 -4.76 12.28
N SER A 119 -5.01 -3.48 12.57
CA SER A 119 -6.21 -3.05 13.30
C SER A 119 -7.49 -3.27 12.49
N ILE A 120 -7.46 -3.02 11.18
CA ILE A 120 -8.60 -3.29 10.29
C ILE A 120 -8.89 -4.78 10.25
N LYS A 121 -7.86 -5.62 10.10
CA LYS A 121 -8.05 -7.07 10.04
C LYS A 121 -8.52 -7.67 11.36
N ARG A 122 -8.14 -7.07 12.49
CA ARG A 122 -8.57 -7.50 13.83
C ARG A 122 -10.03 -7.14 14.10
N ASP A 123 -10.45 -5.94 13.70
CA ASP A 123 -11.82 -5.45 13.88
C ASP A 123 -12.25 -4.58 12.69
N THR A 124 -12.67 -5.25 11.60
CA THR A 124 -13.12 -4.56 10.39
C THR A 124 -14.36 -3.70 10.66
N ARG A 125 -15.30 -4.21 11.47
CA ARG A 125 -16.55 -3.50 11.77
C ARG A 125 -16.27 -2.21 12.54
N GLY A 126 -15.46 -2.28 13.60
CA GLY A 126 -15.06 -1.09 14.35
C GLY A 126 -14.20 -0.12 13.52
N ALA A 127 -13.35 -0.62 12.62
CA ALA A 127 -12.63 0.23 11.67
C ALA A 127 -13.57 1.01 10.74
N VAL A 128 -14.60 0.35 10.17
CA VAL A 128 -15.62 0.99 9.32
C VAL A 128 -16.39 2.07 10.10
N VAL A 129 -16.79 1.79 11.34
CA VAL A 129 -17.53 2.74 12.19
C VAL A 129 -16.67 3.96 12.55
N ARG A 130 -15.40 3.77 12.91
CA ARG A 130 -14.50 4.89 13.22
C ARG A 130 -14.22 5.73 11.98
N LEU A 131 -14.04 5.11 10.82
CA LEU A 131 -13.83 5.81 9.56
C LEU A 131 -15.08 6.60 9.15
N SER A 132 -16.29 6.04 9.31
CA SER A 132 -17.51 6.78 8.98
C SER A 132 -17.72 8.01 9.86
N LEU A 133 -17.34 7.94 11.14
CA LEU A 133 -17.32 9.10 12.04
C LEU A 133 -16.37 10.18 11.54
N PHE A 134 -15.15 9.79 11.15
CA PHE A 134 -14.15 10.71 10.62
C PHE A 134 -14.59 11.38 9.32
N LEU A 135 -15.23 10.64 8.42
CA LEU A 135 -15.77 11.16 7.16
C LEU A 135 -16.94 12.12 7.35
N GLY A 136 -17.60 12.07 8.52
CA GLY A 136 -18.59 13.04 8.96
C GLY A 136 -19.85 12.42 9.55
N GLU A 137 -20.57 13.21 10.35
CA GLU A 137 -21.74 12.74 11.11
C GLU A 137 -22.82 12.08 10.26
N ARG A 138 -23.01 12.54 9.02
CA ARG A 138 -24.00 11.95 8.10
C ARG A 138 -23.72 10.46 7.89
N TYR A 139 -22.48 10.09 7.59
CA TYR A 139 -22.11 8.71 7.32
C TYR A 139 -22.19 7.87 8.59
N PHE A 140 -21.73 8.42 9.70
CA PHE A 140 -21.82 7.76 11.00
C PHE A 140 -23.26 7.44 11.39
N LYS A 141 -24.17 8.42 11.33
CA LYS A 141 -25.61 8.23 11.61
C LYS A 141 -26.23 7.21 10.67
N ALA A 142 -25.92 7.27 9.37
CA ALA A 142 -26.43 6.31 8.40
C ALA A 142 -26.02 4.86 8.75
N LEU A 143 -24.79 4.63 9.21
CA LEU A 143 -24.33 3.29 9.62
C LEU A 143 -24.86 2.86 11.00
N GLN A 144 -25.18 3.79 11.90
CA GLN A 144 -25.84 3.47 13.16
C GLN A 144 -27.31 3.09 12.99
N GLU A 145 -28.03 3.77 12.10
CA GLU A 145 -29.46 3.56 11.89
C GLU A 145 -29.75 2.34 11.00
N LYS A 146 -28.82 2.00 10.09
CA LYS A 146 -29.02 0.94 9.08
C LYS A 146 -27.98 -0.17 9.26
N GLU A 147 -28.23 -1.06 10.21
CA GLU A 147 -27.33 -2.21 10.47
C GLU A 147 -27.05 -3.04 9.22
N ALA A 148 -28.06 -3.25 8.36
CA ALA A 148 -27.90 -3.97 7.10
C ALA A 148 -26.90 -3.30 6.13
N LEU A 149 -26.78 -1.97 6.16
CA LEU A 149 -25.80 -1.23 5.35
C LEU A 149 -24.38 -1.44 5.90
N LEU A 150 -24.22 -1.40 7.22
CA LEU A 150 -22.93 -1.67 7.86
C LEU A 150 -22.47 -3.10 7.58
N GLU A 151 -23.34 -4.10 7.75
CA GLU A 151 -23.04 -5.50 7.44
C GLU A 151 -22.69 -5.70 5.96
N LYS A 152 -23.42 -5.05 5.04
CA LYS A 152 -23.09 -5.05 3.62
C LYS A 152 -21.68 -4.49 3.36
N ILE A 153 -21.34 -3.34 3.96
CA ILE A 153 -20.01 -2.73 3.78
C ILE A 153 -18.91 -3.64 4.34
N VAL A 154 -19.11 -4.21 5.53
CA VAL A 154 -18.16 -5.14 6.14
C VAL A 154 -17.95 -6.36 5.25
N GLU A 155 -19.02 -6.96 4.73
CA GLU A 155 -18.96 -8.11 3.84
C GLU A 155 -18.22 -7.80 2.52
N LEU A 156 -18.59 -6.71 1.85
CA LEU A 156 -17.95 -6.28 0.60
C LEU A 156 -16.47 -5.90 0.78
N SER A 157 -16.10 -5.43 1.98
CA SER A 157 -14.71 -5.09 2.30
C SER A 157 -13.83 -6.31 2.54
N LYS A 158 -14.38 -7.52 2.68
CA LYS A 158 -13.58 -8.71 2.94
C LYS A 158 -12.62 -9.00 1.78
N PRO A 159 -11.37 -9.44 2.06
CA PRO A 159 -10.40 -9.75 1.02
C PRO A 159 -10.89 -10.77 0.00
N GLU A 160 -11.74 -11.70 0.39
CA GLU A 160 -12.32 -12.73 -0.46
C GLU A 160 -13.17 -12.11 -1.58
N TYR A 161 -14.05 -11.17 -1.22
CA TYR A 161 -14.88 -10.43 -2.17
C TYR A 161 -14.02 -9.47 -3.01
N SER A 162 -13.14 -8.71 -2.35
CA SER A 162 -12.26 -7.72 -2.99
C SER A 162 -11.29 -8.35 -4.00
N ARG A 163 -10.96 -9.64 -3.87
CA ARG A 163 -10.07 -10.36 -4.80
C ARG A 163 -10.67 -10.49 -6.21
N ASP A 164 -12.00 -10.56 -6.30
CA ASP A 164 -12.70 -10.67 -7.58
C ASP A 164 -13.00 -9.29 -8.20
N VAL A 165 -13.08 -8.24 -7.38
CA VAL A 165 -13.35 -6.87 -7.85
C VAL A 165 -12.07 -6.12 -8.20
N LEU A 166 -11.03 -6.25 -7.38
CA LEU A 166 -9.75 -5.55 -7.55
C LEU A 166 -8.80 -6.37 -8.44
N VAL A 167 -9.19 -6.54 -9.69
CA VAL A 167 -8.41 -7.22 -10.72
C VAL A 167 -7.91 -6.18 -11.71
N LEU A 168 -6.59 -6.03 -11.79
CA LEU A 168 -5.96 -5.22 -12.80
C LEU A 168 -5.94 -5.99 -14.12
N ASP A 169 -6.58 -5.43 -15.14
CA ASP A 169 -6.64 -5.98 -16.49
C ASP A 169 -5.64 -5.25 -17.40
N PHE A 170 -4.78 -6.03 -18.06
CA PHE A 170 -3.73 -5.51 -18.94
C PHE A 170 -4.08 -5.60 -20.43
N GLN A 171 -5.24 -6.14 -20.80
CA GLN A 171 -5.62 -6.30 -22.21
C GLN A 171 -5.60 -4.97 -22.98
N ASP A 172 -5.99 -3.88 -22.31
CA ASP A 172 -6.08 -2.54 -22.91
C ASP A 172 -4.85 -1.64 -22.64
N LYS A 173 -3.75 -2.17 -22.10
CA LYS A 173 -2.54 -1.38 -21.80
C LYS A 173 -1.55 -1.38 -22.99
N SER A 174 -0.76 -0.31 -23.12
CA SER A 174 0.19 -0.16 -24.24
C SER A 174 1.25 -1.27 -24.27
N ASP A 175 1.89 -1.47 -25.42
CA ASP A 175 2.87 -2.55 -25.59
C ASP A 175 4.11 -2.38 -24.70
N GLU A 176 4.45 -1.16 -24.30
CA GLU A 176 5.47 -0.85 -23.29
C GLU A 176 5.10 -1.43 -21.91
N TRP A 177 3.83 -1.30 -21.51
CA TRP A 177 3.32 -1.91 -20.28
C TRP A 177 3.35 -3.44 -20.34
N LYS A 178 3.08 -4.03 -21.51
CA LYS A 178 3.16 -5.50 -21.70
C LYS A 178 4.61 -5.99 -21.58
N ASP A 179 5.57 -5.27 -22.15
CA ASP A 179 6.99 -5.65 -22.15
C ASP A 179 7.64 -5.54 -20.75
N ILE A 180 7.36 -4.48 -19.99
CA ILE A 180 7.93 -4.34 -18.63
C ILE A 180 7.42 -5.45 -17.68
N PHE A 181 6.18 -5.90 -17.86
CA PHE A 181 5.62 -7.02 -17.08
C PHE A 181 6.17 -8.38 -17.53
N GLN A 182 6.41 -8.58 -18.81
CA GLN A 182 7.06 -9.80 -19.33
C GLN A 182 8.52 -9.92 -18.88
N ARG A 183 9.28 -8.81 -18.86
CA ARG A 183 10.69 -8.76 -18.43
C ARG A 183 10.88 -9.08 -16.95
N ASN A 184 9.95 -8.67 -16.10
CA ASN A 184 10.18 -8.64 -14.65
C ASN A 184 9.73 -9.89 -13.88
N LYS A 185 9.24 -10.96 -14.53
CA LYS A 185 8.62 -12.12 -13.84
C LYS A 185 7.78 -11.65 -12.65
N VAL A 186 6.73 -10.88 -12.97
CA VAL A 186 5.79 -10.25 -12.03
C VAL A 186 5.54 -11.14 -10.81
N SER A 187 5.45 -10.53 -9.64
CA SER A 187 5.39 -11.14 -8.30
C SER A 187 4.27 -12.17 -8.04
N CYS A 188 3.47 -12.54 -9.06
CA CYS A 188 2.55 -13.67 -9.01
C CYS A 188 2.68 -14.48 -10.31
N SER A 189 3.16 -15.72 -10.21
CA SER A 189 3.17 -16.68 -11.32
C SER A 189 1.76 -17.20 -11.68
N ARG A 190 0.75 -16.86 -10.87
CA ARG A 190 -0.65 -17.27 -11.02
C ARG A 190 -1.47 -16.04 -11.42
N GLY A 191 -1.76 -15.93 -12.71
CA GLY A 191 -2.76 -14.97 -13.21
C GLY A 191 -4.14 -15.18 -12.57
N TYR A 192 -5.01 -14.19 -12.63
CA TYR A 192 -6.36 -14.28 -12.06
C TYR A 192 -7.15 -15.39 -12.76
N ARG A 193 -7.54 -16.44 -12.00
CA ARG A 193 -8.23 -17.63 -12.51
C ARG A 193 -7.54 -18.29 -13.72
N GLY A 194 -6.21 -18.21 -13.78
CA GLY A 194 -5.40 -18.77 -14.88
C GLY A 194 -5.14 -17.82 -16.03
N ASP A 195 -5.80 -16.65 -16.08
CA ASP A 195 -5.55 -15.62 -17.08
C ASP A 195 -4.32 -14.78 -16.69
N LYS A 196 -3.22 -14.94 -17.43
CA LYS A 196 -1.95 -14.24 -17.19
C LYS A 196 -1.97 -12.75 -17.56
N THR A 197 -3.03 -12.29 -18.24
CA THR A 197 -3.25 -10.88 -18.57
C THR A 197 -4.02 -10.14 -17.48
N LYS A 198 -4.48 -10.86 -16.44
CA LYS A 198 -5.23 -10.31 -15.32
C LYS A 198 -4.52 -10.59 -14.01
N PHE A 199 -4.41 -9.57 -13.17
CA PHE A 199 -3.67 -9.66 -11.91
C PHE A 199 -4.56 -9.30 -10.71
N PRO A 200 -4.79 -10.25 -9.77
CA PRO A 200 -5.54 -9.93 -8.56
C PRO A 200 -4.68 -9.10 -7.62
N MET A 201 -5.18 -7.94 -7.20
CA MET A 201 -4.45 -7.06 -6.27
C MET A 201 -4.41 -7.63 -4.85
N VAL A 202 -5.39 -8.46 -4.50
CA VAL A 202 -5.46 -9.19 -3.22
C VAL A 202 -4.75 -10.54 -3.34
N ARG A 203 -3.51 -10.61 -2.84
CA ARG A 203 -2.68 -11.84 -2.85
C ARG A 203 -3.15 -12.86 -1.79
N THR A 204 -2.82 -12.61 -0.52
CA THR A 204 -3.17 -13.51 0.61
C THR A 204 -4.00 -12.82 1.69
N ALA A 205 -3.80 -11.53 1.93
CA ALA A 205 -4.48 -10.74 2.97
C ALA A 205 -4.44 -11.37 4.37
N LYS A 206 -3.24 -11.85 4.76
CA LYS A 206 -2.93 -12.54 6.01
C LYS A 206 -1.88 -11.76 6.81
N ILE A 207 -2.12 -11.57 8.11
CA ILE A 207 -1.12 -11.09 9.07
C ILE A 207 -0.08 -12.19 9.32
N GLY A 208 1.19 -11.82 9.44
CA GLY A 208 2.27 -12.78 9.72
C GLY A 208 2.73 -13.58 8.50
N GLY A 209 2.29 -13.23 7.29
CA GLY A 209 2.77 -13.88 6.06
C GLY A 209 4.27 -13.73 5.81
N TRP A 210 4.94 -12.77 6.47
CA TRP A 210 6.39 -12.59 6.42
C TRP A 210 7.17 -13.82 6.91
N LYS A 211 6.59 -14.62 7.81
CA LYS A 211 7.20 -15.85 8.37
C LYS A 211 7.52 -16.91 7.31
N GLU A 212 6.79 -16.87 6.19
CA GLU A 212 6.99 -17.80 5.08
C GLU A 212 8.21 -17.42 4.20
N PHE A 213 8.77 -16.21 4.38
CA PHE A 213 9.80 -15.65 3.48
C PHE A 213 11.05 -15.16 4.20
N PHE A 214 10.95 -14.68 5.44
CA PHE A 214 12.07 -14.11 6.17
C PHE A 214 12.84 -15.22 6.90
N THR A 215 14.12 -15.33 6.56
CA THR A 215 15.08 -16.17 7.30
C THR A 215 15.53 -15.46 8.59
N PRO A 216 16.06 -16.19 9.58
CA PRO A 216 16.62 -15.59 10.80
C PRO A 216 17.62 -14.46 10.50
N TYR A 217 18.51 -14.66 9.53
CA TYR A 217 19.45 -13.63 9.06
C TYR A 217 18.77 -12.34 8.57
N LEU A 218 17.70 -12.47 7.77
CA LEU A 218 16.95 -11.31 7.27
C LEU A 218 16.24 -10.56 8.40
N LEU A 219 15.74 -11.29 9.40
CA LEU A 219 15.13 -10.69 10.59
C LEU A 219 16.15 -9.91 11.41
N THR A 220 17.35 -10.47 11.61
CA THR A 220 18.46 -9.77 12.27
C THR A 220 18.82 -8.47 11.54
N ARG A 221 18.99 -8.52 10.21
CA ARG A 221 19.31 -7.32 9.42
C ARG A 221 18.20 -6.26 9.46
N MET A 222 16.94 -6.68 9.50
CA MET A 222 15.82 -5.76 9.60
C MET A 222 15.78 -5.08 10.97
N GLU A 223 16.02 -5.82 12.05
CA GLU A 223 16.12 -5.26 13.41
C GLU A 223 17.32 -4.32 13.56
N GLU A 224 18.48 -4.67 13.00
CA GLU A 224 19.63 -3.75 12.89
C GLU A 224 19.22 -2.45 12.19
N LYS A 225 18.52 -2.55 11.05
CA LYS A 225 18.08 -1.38 10.30
C LYS A 225 17.10 -0.51 11.08
N ILE A 226 16.16 -1.13 11.81
CA ILE A 226 15.22 -0.41 12.69
C ILE A 226 16.00 0.36 13.77
N ARG A 227 17.01 -0.25 14.39
CA ARG A 227 17.85 0.41 15.39
C ARG A 227 18.65 1.57 14.80
N GLU A 228 19.22 1.39 13.61
CA GLU A 228 19.93 2.46 12.88
C GLU A 228 19.06 3.68 12.61
N GLN A 229 17.75 3.51 12.39
CA GLN A 229 16.83 4.62 12.15
C GLN A 229 16.56 5.46 13.42
N GLY A 230 16.86 4.94 14.61
CA GLY A 230 16.70 5.66 15.88
C GLY A 230 15.30 6.24 16.06
N GLU A 231 15.23 7.55 16.32
CA GLU A 231 13.97 8.27 16.56
C GLU A 231 12.98 8.17 15.38
N LYS A 232 13.47 8.03 14.14
CA LYS A 232 12.61 7.89 12.96
C LYS A 232 11.79 6.59 12.98
N ALA A 233 12.22 5.58 13.73
CA ALA A 233 11.54 4.29 13.83
C ALA A 233 10.72 4.13 15.11
N THR A 234 10.45 5.21 15.86
CA THR A 234 9.60 5.17 17.06
C THR A 234 8.20 4.62 16.79
N PHE A 235 7.68 4.81 15.58
CA PHE A 235 6.40 4.23 15.16
C PHE A 235 6.39 2.69 15.15
N MET A 236 7.55 2.03 15.21
CA MET A 236 7.64 0.57 15.29
C MET A 236 7.04 -0.01 16.58
N GLU A 237 6.82 0.83 17.60
CA GLU A 237 6.08 0.45 18.82
C GLU A 237 4.64 -0.01 18.55
N LEU A 238 4.05 0.43 17.43
CA LEU A 238 2.72 -0.04 16.98
C LEU A 238 2.67 -1.55 16.76
N TRP A 239 3.82 -2.17 16.47
CA TRP A 239 3.95 -3.61 16.20
C TRP A 239 4.92 -4.27 17.17
N LYS A 240 4.99 -3.78 18.42
CA LYS A 240 5.89 -4.32 19.45
C LYS A 240 5.77 -5.84 19.62
N ASP A 241 4.55 -6.38 19.56
CA ASP A 241 4.24 -7.81 19.68
C ASP A 241 4.81 -8.60 18.49
N ILE A 242 4.61 -8.10 17.27
CA ILE A 242 5.17 -8.71 16.06
C ILE A 242 6.70 -8.58 16.04
N ARG A 243 7.25 -7.46 16.52
CA ARG A 243 8.69 -7.21 16.60
C ARG A 243 9.36 -8.12 17.61
N GLU A 244 8.78 -8.30 18.79
CA GLU A 244 9.24 -9.25 19.81
C GLU A 244 9.27 -10.68 19.23
N GLU A 245 8.21 -11.09 18.53
CA GLU A 245 8.16 -12.37 17.84
C GLU A 245 9.26 -12.50 16.76
N ALA A 246 9.45 -11.46 15.94
CA ALA A 246 10.49 -11.43 14.91
C ALA A 246 11.91 -11.53 15.49
N VAL A 247 12.17 -10.84 16.60
CA VAL A 247 13.45 -10.91 17.33
C VAL A 247 13.66 -12.31 17.89
N ALA A 248 12.65 -12.90 18.54
CA ALA A 248 12.75 -14.27 19.04
C ALA A 248 13.05 -15.29 17.94
N MET A 249 12.38 -15.17 16.78
CA MET A 249 12.64 -16.01 15.60
C MET A 249 14.03 -15.82 15.01
N SER A 250 14.64 -14.64 15.16
CA SER A 250 16.01 -14.38 14.70
C SER A 250 17.07 -15.10 15.55
N SER A 251 16.78 -15.34 16.83
CA SER A 251 17.70 -15.96 17.79
C SER A 251 17.67 -17.49 17.82
N ILE A 252 16.63 -18.14 17.26
CA ILE A 252 16.45 -19.61 17.30
C ILE A 252 17.43 -20.36 16.37
N ALA A 253 18.20 -19.67 15.54
CA ALA A 253 19.14 -20.27 14.58
C ALA A 253 20.63 -19.91 14.82
N GLN A 254 20.97 -19.40 16.02
CA GLN A 254 22.36 -19.23 16.46
C GLN A 254 22.85 -20.43 17.26
#